data_AF-A0A7Y0N1M5-F1
#
_entry.id   AF-A0A7Y0N1M5-F1
#
_cell.length_a   1.000
_cell.length_b   1.000
_cell.length_c   1.000
_cell.angle_alpha   90.00
_cell.angle_beta   90.00
_cell.angle_gamma   90.00
#
_symmetry.space_group_name_H-M   'P 1'
#
loop_
_entity.id
_entity.type
_entity.pdbx_description
1 polymer ?
#
loop_
_entity_poly.entity_id
_entity_poly.type
_entity_poly.pdbx_seq_one_letter_code
_entity_poly.pdbx_strand_id
1 'polypeptide(L)'
;TTTQRTLTRILSEAKPTHIIAVFDHHEQDRGWRAEILPDYKQNRKPMPEPLMQGLDAIQQAWWEQGIDSLLSEGDEADDLVATLATKVASHGEKVTIVSTDKGYCQLLSPTLQIRDYFQHRWLDEPFIEKEFGVKPSQLADYWGLTGISSSQVPGVPGIGPKAAKEILTQFEDIEAAYAS
;
A
#
# COMPACT_ATOMS: atom_id res chain seq x y z
N THR A 1 -12.20 6.63 -21.58
CA THR A 1 -10.98 5.78 -21.60
C THR A 1 -11.14 4.59 -20.66
N THR A 2 -10.22 3.61 -20.67
CA THR A 2 -10.26 2.44 -19.77
C THR A 2 -10.25 2.85 -18.29
N THR A 3 -9.49 3.89 -17.91
CA THR A 3 -9.41 4.39 -16.54
C THR A 3 -10.73 4.98 -16.04
N GLN A 4 -11.45 5.74 -16.88
CA GLN A 4 -12.76 6.30 -16.53
C GLN A 4 -13.80 5.19 -16.26
N ARG A 5 -13.81 4.12 -17.07
CA ARG A 5 -14.72 2.98 -16.84
C ARG A 5 -14.44 2.29 -15.50
N THR A 6 -13.17 2.11 -15.17
CA THR A 6 -12.76 1.57 -13.87
C THR A 6 -13.23 2.47 -12.73
N LEU A 7 -13.05 3.78 -12.87
CA LEU A 7 -13.47 4.75 -11.87
C LEU A 7 -14.99 4.75 -11.64
N THR A 8 -15.78 4.76 -12.72
CA THR A 8 -17.25 4.67 -12.63
C THR A 8 -17.68 3.41 -11.89
N ARG A 9 -16.99 2.28 -12.10
CA ARG A 9 -17.27 1.02 -11.40
C ARG A 9 -16.89 1.09 -9.92
N ILE A 10 -15.74 1.67 -9.58
CA ILE A 10 -15.34 1.88 -8.18
C ILE A 10 -16.40 2.72 -7.45
N LEU A 11 -16.84 3.83 -8.07
CA LEU A 11 -17.87 4.70 -7.51
C LEU A 11 -19.21 3.98 -7.32
N SER A 12 -19.62 3.14 -8.27
CA SER A 12 -20.90 2.43 -8.18
C SER A 12 -20.89 1.32 -7.12
N GLU A 13 -19.75 0.65 -6.93
CA GLU A 13 -19.56 -0.42 -5.94
C GLU A 13 -19.39 0.16 -4.52
N ALA A 14 -18.51 1.15 -4.35
CA ALA A 14 -18.16 1.69 -3.03
C ALA A 14 -19.14 2.76 -2.52
N LYS A 15 -19.83 3.48 -3.43
CA LYS A 15 -20.73 4.60 -3.12
C LYS A 15 -20.16 5.58 -2.06
N PRO A 16 -18.93 6.08 -2.26
CA PRO A 16 -18.28 6.91 -1.26
C PRO A 16 -18.93 8.29 -1.16
N THR A 17 -18.88 8.92 0.01
CA THR A 17 -19.24 10.34 0.19
C THR A 17 -18.11 11.26 -0.28
N HIS A 18 -16.86 10.81 -0.17
CA HIS A 18 -15.65 11.53 -0.58
C HIS A 18 -14.69 10.55 -1.26
N ILE A 19 -13.99 11.02 -2.29
CA ILE A 19 -12.99 10.24 -3.01
C ILE A 19 -11.83 11.15 -3.39
N ILE A 20 -10.63 10.60 -3.32
CA ILE A 20 -9.40 11.28 -3.73
C ILE A 20 -8.49 10.28 -4.41
N ALA A 21 -7.81 10.71 -5.46
CA ALA A 21 -6.74 9.96 -6.08
C ALA A 21 -5.39 10.46 -5.55
N VAL A 22 -4.45 9.56 -5.38
CA VAL A 22 -3.07 9.91 -5.06
C VAL A 22 -2.19 9.39 -6.18
N PHE A 23 -1.39 10.28 -6.75
CA PHE A 23 -0.42 9.94 -7.77
C PHE A 23 0.97 9.98 -7.15
N ASP A 24 1.76 8.96 -7.46
CA ASP A 24 3.16 8.93 -7.05
C ASP A 24 3.91 10.02 -7.80
N HIS A 25 4.89 10.60 -7.12
CA HIS A 25 5.71 11.65 -7.71
C HIS A 25 6.80 11.04 -8.61
N HIS A 26 7.66 11.87 -9.20
CA HIS A 26 8.72 11.46 -10.12
C HIS A 26 9.50 10.23 -9.63
N GLU A 27 9.51 9.16 -10.44
CA GLU A 27 10.12 7.85 -10.12
C GLU A 27 11.60 7.87 -9.70
N GLN A 28 12.30 8.97 -9.97
CA GLN A 28 13.72 9.12 -9.63
C GLN A 28 13.94 9.41 -8.15
N ASP A 29 12.93 9.96 -7.48
CA ASP A 29 12.97 10.19 -6.05
C ASP A 29 12.29 9.02 -5.34
N ARG A 30 13.11 8.30 -4.57
CA ARG A 30 12.70 7.10 -3.83
C ARG A 30 12.40 7.43 -2.36
N GLY A 31 12.25 8.72 -2.06
CA GLY A 31 11.89 9.28 -0.76
C GLY A 31 12.89 8.97 0.34
N TRP A 32 12.45 9.26 1.57
CA TRP A 32 13.20 9.00 2.80
C TRP A 32 13.62 7.52 2.97
N ARG A 33 12.88 6.58 2.36
CA ARG A 33 13.22 5.15 2.42
C ARG A 33 14.56 4.84 1.75
N ALA A 34 14.88 5.52 0.66
CA ALA A 34 16.18 5.35 -0.01
C ALA A 34 17.34 6.06 0.71
N GLU A 35 17.05 7.05 1.54
CA GLU A 35 18.06 7.66 2.42
C GLU A 35 18.52 6.67 3.51
N ILE A 36 17.59 5.84 4.00
CA ILE A 36 17.87 4.81 5.01
C ILE A 36 18.39 3.52 4.37
N LEU A 37 17.79 3.09 3.25
CA LEU A 37 18.16 1.87 2.53
C LEU A 37 18.46 2.23 1.06
N PRO A 38 19.73 2.53 0.70
CA PRO A 38 20.10 3.01 -0.64
C PRO A 38 19.68 2.12 -1.81
N ASP A 39 19.53 0.82 -1.59
CA ASP A 39 19.12 -0.16 -2.61
C ASP A 39 17.59 -0.24 -2.79
N TYR A 40 16.80 0.39 -1.91
CA TYR A 40 15.33 0.37 -1.92
C TYR A 40 14.77 0.77 -3.30
N LYS A 41 14.02 -0.11 -3.96
CA LYS A 41 13.44 0.12 -5.32
C LYS A 41 14.46 0.58 -6.41
N GLN A 42 15.77 0.47 -6.20
CA GLN A 42 16.82 0.95 -7.12
C GLN A 42 16.69 0.39 -8.56
N ASN A 43 16.28 -0.88 -8.71
CA ASN A 43 16.21 -1.56 -10.00
C ASN A 43 14.80 -1.53 -10.62
N ARG A 44 13.92 -0.64 -10.16
CA ARG A 44 12.58 -0.48 -10.72
C ARG A 44 12.69 0.08 -12.14
N LYS A 45 12.00 -0.55 -13.10
CA LYS A 45 11.96 -0.04 -14.48
C LYS A 45 11.20 1.29 -14.49
N PRO A 46 11.67 2.28 -15.27
CA PRO A 46 10.97 3.54 -15.39
C PRO A 46 9.64 3.35 -16.12
N MET A 47 8.75 4.31 -15.91
CA MET A 47 7.44 4.42 -16.54
C MET A 47 7.61 4.44 -18.07
N PRO A 48 6.80 3.67 -18.81
CA PRO A 48 6.78 3.76 -20.26
C PRO A 48 6.44 5.19 -20.72
N GLU A 49 7.20 5.72 -21.67
CA GLU A 49 7.02 7.09 -22.20
C GLU A 49 5.57 7.40 -22.64
N PRO A 50 4.83 6.50 -23.32
CA PRO A 50 3.43 6.78 -23.68
C PRO A 50 2.51 6.96 -22.47
N LEU A 51 2.81 6.27 -21.34
CA LEU A 51 2.06 6.43 -20.12
C LEU A 51 2.41 7.75 -19.45
N MET A 52 3.69 8.09 -19.37
CA MET A 52 4.18 9.36 -18.81
C MET A 52 3.53 10.56 -19.53
N GLN A 53 3.49 10.56 -20.87
CA GLN A 53 2.81 11.60 -21.66
C GLN A 53 1.28 11.60 -21.50
N GLY A 54 0.70 10.47 -21.06
CA GLY A 54 -0.74 10.30 -20.87
C GLY A 54 -1.24 10.60 -19.46
N LEU A 55 -0.37 10.79 -18.47
CA LEU A 55 -0.75 10.98 -17.06
C LEU A 55 -1.61 12.23 -16.86
N ASP A 56 -1.21 13.36 -17.44
CA ASP A 56 -1.96 14.62 -17.31
C ASP A 56 -3.37 14.50 -17.87
N ALA A 57 -3.53 13.81 -19.00
CA ALA A 57 -4.83 13.53 -19.58
C ALA A 57 -5.69 12.61 -18.70
N ILE A 58 -5.07 11.66 -17.98
CA ILE A 58 -5.78 10.81 -17.01
C ILE A 58 -6.24 11.63 -15.80
N GLN A 59 -5.36 12.46 -15.24
CA GLN A 59 -5.69 13.34 -14.11
C GLN A 59 -6.82 14.31 -14.47
N GLN A 60 -6.73 14.97 -15.63
CA GLN A 60 -7.78 15.87 -16.13
C GLN A 60 -9.12 15.13 -16.31
N ALA A 61 -9.10 13.93 -16.88
CA ALA A 61 -10.31 13.12 -17.07
C ALA A 61 -10.95 12.65 -15.75
N TRP A 62 -10.18 12.57 -14.66
CA TRP A 62 -10.68 12.25 -13.32
C TRP A 62 -11.19 13.50 -12.61
N TRP A 63 -10.50 14.63 -12.78
CA TRP A 63 -10.95 15.94 -12.32
C TRP A 63 -12.32 16.32 -12.90
N GLU A 64 -12.54 16.07 -14.19
CA GLU A 64 -13.84 16.28 -14.85
C GLU A 64 -14.98 15.42 -14.29
N GLN A 65 -14.67 14.33 -13.58
CA GLN A 65 -15.61 13.51 -12.83
C GLN A 65 -15.72 13.91 -11.35
N GLY A 66 -15.09 15.01 -10.95
CA GLY A 66 -15.10 15.53 -9.58
C GLY A 66 -14.12 14.83 -8.63
N ILE A 67 -13.07 14.20 -9.16
CA ILE A 67 -12.07 13.50 -8.34
C ILE A 67 -10.75 14.25 -8.42
N ASP A 68 -10.35 14.79 -7.28
CA ASP A 68 -9.09 15.48 -7.13
C ASP A 68 -7.92 14.50 -7.03
N SER A 69 -6.73 14.97 -7.41
CA SER A 69 -5.49 14.22 -7.37
C SER A 69 -4.45 14.96 -6.54
N LEU A 70 -3.95 14.31 -5.49
CA LEU A 70 -2.83 14.84 -4.72
C LEU A 70 -1.50 14.36 -5.26
N LEU A 71 -0.54 15.28 -5.23
CA LEU A 71 0.88 15.07 -5.49
C LEU A 71 1.63 15.50 -4.22
N SER A 72 2.58 14.69 -3.78
CA SER A 72 3.49 15.04 -2.69
C SER A 72 4.89 15.32 -3.23
N GLU A 73 5.56 16.31 -2.65
CA GLU A 73 6.99 16.52 -2.87
C GLU A 73 7.76 15.78 -1.75
N GLY A 74 8.37 14.64 -2.09
CA GLY A 74 9.30 13.92 -1.20
C GLY A 74 8.72 12.70 -0.46
N ASP A 75 7.40 12.64 -0.23
CA ASP A 75 6.75 11.44 0.28
C ASP A 75 6.23 10.57 -0.87
N GLU A 76 6.36 9.24 -0.73
CA GLU A 76 5.72 8.31 -1.67
C GLU A 76 4.19 8.37 -1.54
N ALA A 77 3.49 8.08 -2.63
CA ALA A 77 2.02 7.99 -2.64
C ALA A 77 1.45 7.13 -1.50
N ASP A 78 2.17 6.07 -1.12
CA ASP A 78 1.77 5.15 -0.07
C ASP A 78 1.67 5.81 1.31
N ASP A 79 2.59 6.73 1.62
CA ASP A 79 2.59 7.46 2.89
C ASP A 79 1.45 8.47 2.95
N LEU A 80 1.14 9.13 1.82
CA LEU A 80 0.02 10.06 1.74
C LEU A 80 -1.33 9.34 1.86
N VAL A 81 -1.50 8.22 1.17
CA VAL A 81 -2.71 7.38 1.29
C VAL A 81 -2.87 6.86 2.72
N ALA A 82 -1.79 6.35 3.33
CA ALA A 82 -1.81 5.88 4.71
C ALA A 82 -2.20 7.00 5.69
N THR A 83 -1.63 8.20 5.50
CA THR A 83 -1.92 9.39 6.33
C THR A 83 -3.38 9.80 6.24
N LEU A 84 -3.93 9.90 5.03
CA LEU A 84 -5.34 10.27 4.84
C LEU A 84 -6.28 9.20 5.40
N ALA A 85 -6.01 7.94 5.10
CA ALA A 85 -6.86 6.83 5.49
C ALA A 85 -6.91 6.65 7.01
N THR A 86 -5.76 6.67 7.69
CA THR A 86 -5.68 6.55 9.15
C THR A 86 -6.30 7.75 9.86
N LYS A 87 -6.14 8.96 9.31
CA LYS A 87 -6.76 10.17 9.86
C LYS A 87 -8.29 10.08 9.79
N VAL A 88 -8.87 9.68 8.67
CA VAL A 88 -10.33 9.53 8.55
C VAL A 88 -10.83 8.37 9.43
N ALA A 89 -10.16 7.22 9.40
CA ALA A 89 -10.53 6.04 10.19
C ALA A 89 -10.49 6.30 11.70
N SER A 90 -9.52 7.09 12.19
CA SER A 90 -9.40 7.45 13.61
C SER A 90 -10.52 8.38 14.11
N HIS A 91 -11.24 9.04 13.20
CA HIS A 91 -12.46 9.79 13.51
C HIS A 91 -13.72 8.92 13.47
N GLY A 92 -13.57 7.59 13.32
CA GLY A 92 -14.68 6.63 13.30
C GLY A 92 -15.38 6.52 11.94
N GLU A 93 -14.85 7.18 10.91
CA GLU A 93 -15.42 7.17 9.56
C GLU A 93 -14.91 5.98 8.73
N LYS A 94 -15.73 5.51 7.79
CA LYS A 94 -15.39 4.36 6.94
C LYS A 94 -14.45 4.77 5.81
N VAL A 95 -13.40 3.99 5.62
CA VAL A 95 -12.37 4.21 4.60
C VAL A 95 -12.16 2.95 3.78
N THR A 96 -12.05 3.12 2.47
CA THR A 96 -11.61 2.07 1.55
C THR A 96 -10.42 2.55 0.75
N ILE A 97 -9.28 1.87 0.90
CA ILE A 97 -8.12 2.03 0.02
C ILE A 97 -8.30 1.10 -1.17
N VAL A 98 -8.22 1.63 -2.39
CA VAL A 98 -8.27 0.81 -3.62
C VAL A 98 -6.85 0.64 -4.14
N SER A 99 -6.23 -0.50 -3.81
CA SER A 99 -4.86 -0.82 -4.23
C SER A 99 -4.65 -2.34 -4.28
N THR A 100 -3.67 -2.79 -5.07
CA THR A 100 -3.17 -4.17 -5.07
C THR A 100 -1.99 -4.37 -4.12
N ASP A 101 -1.44 -3.29 -3.57
CA ASP A 101 -0.32 -3.34 -2.66
C ASP A 101 -0.75 -3.89 -1.30
N LYS A 102 -0.06 -4.94 -0.85
CA LYS A 102 -0.31 -5.59 0.43
C LYS A 102 0.29 -4.81 1.59
N GLY A 103 1.17 -3.84 1.33
CA GLY A 103 1.75 -2.94 2.33
C GLY A 103 0.68 -2.22 3.14
N TYR A 104 -0.43 -1.79 2.50
CA TYR A 104 -1.55 -1.16 3.20
C TYR A 104 -2.24 -2.07 4.20
N CYS A 105 -2.11 -3.39 4.08
CA CYS A 105 -2.81 -4.33 4.95
C CYS A 105 -2.42 -4.19 6.42
N GLN A 106 -1.26 -3.60 6.72
CA GLN A 106 -0.88 -3.25 8.10
C GLN A 106 -1.83 -2.22 8.75
N LEU A 107 -2.59 -1.48 7.95
CA LEU A 107 -3.52 -0.43 8.40
C LEU A 107 -4.95 -0.95 8.64
N LEU A 108 -5.21 -2.24 8.42
CA LEU A 108 -6.54 -2.82 8.58
C LEU A 108 -7.09 -2.53 9.98
N SER A 109 -8.35 -2.08 10.01
CA SER A 109 -9.08 -1.79 11.25
C SER A 109 -10.58 -1.93 11.00
N PRO A 110 -11.44 -1.88 12.04
CA PRO A 110 -12.89 -1.99 11.85
C PRO A 110 -13.48 -0.97 10.88
N THR A 111 -12.83 0.17 10.69
CA THR A 111 -13.26 1.27 9.80
C THR A 111 -12.40 1.44 8.55
N LEU A 112 -11.29 0.72 8.40
CA LEU A 112 -10.38 0.82 7.25
C LEU A 112 -10.23 -0.53 6.55
N GLN A 113 -10.62 -0.58 5.28
CA GLN A 113 -10.56 -1.78 4.44
C GLN A 113 -9.79 -1.53 3.15
N ILE A 114 -9.29 -2.60 2.53
CA ILE A 114 -8.48 -2.52 1.30
C ILE A 114 -9.09 -3.40 0.20
N ARG A 115 -9.28 -2.81 -0.98
CA ARG A 115 -9.94 -3.42 -2.13
C ARG A 115 -8.94 -3.63 -3.28
N ASP A 116 -8.72 -4.89 -3.64
CA ASP A 116 -8.05 -5.25 -4.89
C ASP A 116 -9.10 -5.21 -6.01
N TYR A 117 -9.07 -4.12 -6.78
CA TYR A 117 -10.02 -3.90 -7.89
C TYR A 117 -9.90 -4.98 -8.97
N PHE A 118 -8.69 -5.45 -9.29
CA PHE A 118 -8.45 -6.35 -10.42
C PHE A 118 -8.88 -7.79 -10.10
N GLN A 119 -8.61 -8.26 -8.88
CA GLN A 119 -9.01 -9.60 -8.43
C GLN A 119 -10.41 -9.63 -7.79
N HIS A 120 -11.09 -8.48 -7.73
CA HIS A 120 -12.43 -8.34 -7.17
C HIS A 120 -12.55 -8.90 -5.73
N ARG A 121 -11.49 -8.77 -4.92
CA ARG A 121 -11.42 -9.31 -3.56
C ARG A 121 -11.05 -8.24 -2.52
N TRP A 122 -11.37 -8.54 -1.26
CA TRP A 122 -10.88 -7.77 -0.12
C TRP A 122 -9.53 -8.33 0.32
N LEU A 123 -8.61 -7.44 0.70
CA LEU A 123 -7.37 -7.82 1.37
C LEU A 123 -7.61 -7.65 2.88
N ASP A 124 -8.42 -8.55 3.45
CA ASP A 124 -8.90 -8.51 4.83
C ASP A 124 -8.11 -9.46 5.76
N GLU A 125 -8.48 -9.51 7.04
CA GLU A 125 -7.79 -10.37 8.03
C GLU A 125 -7.69 -11.85 7.59
N PRO A 126 -8.76 -12.52 7.11
CA PRO A 126 -8.66 -13.88 6.58
C PRO A 126 -7.69 -14.02 5.41
N PHE A 127 -7.63 -13.02 4.51
CA PHE A 127 -6.64 -13.00 3.44
C PHE A 127 -5.21 -12.92 4.00
N ILE A 128 -4.96 -12.07 5.00
CA ILE A 128 -3.63 -11.93 5.62
C ILE A 128 -3.22 -13.19 6.36
N GLU A 129 -4.10 -13.78 7.14
CA GLU A 129 -3.83 -15.03 7.85
C GLU A 129 -3.51 -16.16 6.86
N LYS A 130 -4.22 -16.24 5.74
CA LYS A 130 -3.96 -17.25 4.71
C LYS A 130 -2.61 -17.04 4.00
N GLU A 131 -2.29 -15.81 3.63
CA GLU A 131 -1.10 -15.50 2.81
C GLU A 131 0.19 -15.42 3.63
N PHE A 132 0.11 -14.86 4.85
CA PHE A 132 1.28 -14.58 5.68
C PHE A 132 1.28 -15.37 7.00
N GLY A 133 0.10 -15.78 7.49
CA GLY A 133 -0.01 -16.52 8.74
C GLY A 133 0.25 -15.70 10.00
N VAL A 134 0.16 -14.36 9.90
CA VAL A 134 0.33 -13.40 11.00
C VAL A 134 -0.86 -12.43 11.03
N LYS A 135 -0.97 -11.63 12.08
CA LYS A 135 -1.98 -10.57 12.17
C LYS A 135 -1.60 -9.36 11.29
N PRO A 136 -2.56 -8.53 10.85
CA PRO A 136 -2.25 -7.28 10.16
C PRO A 136 -1.23 -6.40 10.89
N SER A 137 -1.35 -6.28 12.21
CA SER A 137 -0.45 -5.49 13.05
C SER A 137 1.00 -6.00 13.07
N GLN A 138 1.24 -7.25 12.67
CA GLN A 138 2.57 -7.88 12.66
C GLN A 138 3.20 -7.90 11.25
N LEU A 139 2.57 -7.28 10.25
CA LEU A 139 3.06 -7.33 8.87
C LEU A 139 4.38 -6.57 8.70
N ALA A 140 4.57 -5.46 9.40
CA ALA A 140 5.82 -4.70 9.39
C ALA A 140 6.98 -5.57 9.92
N ASP A 141 6.78 -6.22 11.07
CA ASP A 141 7.72 -7.20 11.63
C ASP A 141 7.99 -8.35 10.68
N TYR A 142 6.93 -8.92 10.10
CA TYR A 142 7.03 -10.01 9.14
C TYR A 142 7.95 -9.63 7.97
N TRP A 143 7.77 -8.45 7.36
CA TRP A 143 8.63 -7.98 6.28
C TRP A 143 10.01 -7.56 6.74
N GLY A 144 10.18 -7.09 7.97
CA GLY A 144 11.49 -6.88 8.58
C GLY A 144 12.29 -8.18 8.70
N LEU A 145 11.61 -9.29 8.99
CA LEU A 145 12.22 -10.61 9.06
C LEU A 145 12.46 -11.24 7.68
N THR A 146 11.45 -11.25 6.80
CA THR A 146 11.53 -11.97 5.51
C THR A 146 12.14 -11.16 4.38
N GLY A 147 12.11 -9.83 4.49
CA GLY A 147 12.37 -8.92 3.39
C GLY A 147 11.20 -8.81 2.41
N ILE A 148 11.37 -7.90 1.44
CA ILE A 148 10.45 -7.62 0.33
C ILE A 148 11.30 -7.55 -0.95
N SER A 149 11.37 -8.65 -1.69
CA SER A 149 12.24 -8.77 -2.86
C SER A 149 11.91 -7.76 -3.97
N SER A 150 10.63 -7.45 -4.21
CA SER A 150 10.20 -6.46 -5.21
C SER A 150 10.65 -5.04 -4.89
N SER A 151 10.90 -4.74 -3.61
CA SER A 151 11.35 -3.43 -3.13
C SER A 151 12.82 -3.43 -2.71
N GLN A 152 13.53 -4.56 -2.88
CA GLN A 152 14.91 -4.76 -2.43
C GLN A 152 15.10 -4.52 -0.92
N VAL A 153 14.09 -4.86 -0.12
CA VAL A 153 14.24 -4.93 1.34
C VAL A 153 14.78 -6.33 1.67
N PRO A 154 15.98 -6.46 2.27
CA PRO A 154 16.68 -7.74 2.36
C PRO A 154 16.09 -8.71 3.38
N GLY A 155 15.52 -8.19 4.48
CA GLY A 155 15.16 -9.01 5.64
C GLY A 155 16.36 -9.52 6.41
N VAL A 156 16.14 -10.52 7.28
CA VAL A 156 17.19 -11.18 8.05
C VAL A 156 17.69 -12.43 7.31
N PRO A 157 19.01 -12.55 7.04
CA PRO A 157 19.55 -13.71 6.36
C PRO A 157 19.17 -15.04 7.03
N GLY A 158 18.60 -15.96 6.26
CA GLY A 158 18.16 -17.26 6.75
C GLY A 158 16.75 -17.31 7.34
N ILE A 159 16.07 -16.16 7.51
CA ILE A 159 14.69 -16.11 7.98
C ILE A 159 13.74 -15.98 6.79
N GLY A 160 13.14 -17.10 6.40
CA GLY A 160 12.07 -17.13 5.39
C GLY A 160 10.66 -17.02 5.99
N PRO A 161 9.61 -17.01 5.15
CA PRO A 161 8.21 -16.92 5.57
C PRO A 161 7.80 -17.85 6.71
N LYS A 162 8.24 -19.10 6.67
CA LYS A 162 7.92 -20.10 7.69
C LYS A 162 8.52 -19.74 9.05
N ALA A 163 9.81 -19.37 9.08
CA ALA A 163 10.51 -19.00 10.31
C ALA A 163 9.95 -17.69 10.88
N ALA A 164 9.68 -16.69 10.03
CA ALA A 164 9.07 -15.43 10.47
C ALA A 164 7.69 -15.66 11.10
N LYS A 165 6.86 -16.52 10.50
CA LYS A 165 5.57 -16.92 11.08
C LYS A 165 5.73 -17.59 12.44
N GLU A 166 6.65 -18.54 12.57
CA GLU A 166 6.90 -19.25 13.84
C GLU A 166 7.32 -18.26 14.94
N ILE A 167 8.23 -17.32 14.63
CA ILE A 167 8.66 -16.26 15.54
C ILE A 167 7.47 -15.39 15.96
N LEU A 168 6.70 -14.86 15.01
CA LEU A 168 5.58 -13.94 15.29
C LEU A 168 4.32 -14.64 15.84
N THR A 169 4.32 -15.97 15.87
CA THR A 169 3.33 -16.75 16.62
C THR A 169 3.73 -16.85 18.09
N GLN A 170 5.03 -16.94 18.37
CA GLN A 170 5.57 -17.08 19.72
C GLN A 170 5.75 -15.72 20.42
N PHE A 171 6.09 -14.69 19.66
CA PHE A 171 6.37 -13.33 20.13
C PHE A 171 5.43 -12.33 19.46
N GLU A 172 5.15 -11.23 20.16
CA GLU A 172 4.25 -10.19 19.64
C GLU A 172 4.88 -9.45 18.45
N ASP A 173 6.15 -9.08 18.58
CA ASP A 173 6.95 -8.29 17.64
C ASP A 173 8.43 -8.74 17.60
N ILE A 174 9.25 -8.11 16.76
CA ILE A 174 10.69 -8.40 16.65
C ILE A 174 11.42 -8.06 17.94
N GLU A 175 11.05 -6.98 18.62
CA GLU A 175 11.67 -6.54 19.87
C GLU A 175 11.54 -7.61 20.96
N ALA A 176 10.33 -8.17 21.14
CA ALA A 176 10.08 -9.26 22.08
C ALA A 176 10.85 -10.53 21.71
N ALA A 177 10.96 -10.85 20.42
CA ALA A 177 11.74 -12.00 19.95
C ALA A 177 13.26 -11.82 20.16
N TYR A 178 13.77 -10.59 20.02
CA TYR A 178 15.20 -10.30 20.20
C TYR A 178 15.61 -10.32 21.69
N ALA A 179 14.69 -9.98 22.58
CA ALA A 179 14.95 -9.94 24.02
C ALA A 179 14.97 -11.33 24.71
N SER A 180 14.55 -12.39 24.04
CA SER A 180 14.46 -13.77 24.57
C SER A 180 15.75 -14.56 24.41
#